data_AF-A0AAP3E454-F1
#
_entry.id   AF-A0AAP3E454-F1
#
_cell.length_a   1.000
_cell.length_b   1.000
_cell.length_c   1.000
_cell.angle_alpha   90.00
_cell.angle_beta   90.00
_cell.angle_gamma   90.00
#
_symmetry.space_group_name_H-M   'P 1'
#
loop_
_entity.id
_entity.type
_entity.pdbx_description
1 polymer ?
#
loop_
_entity_poly.entity_id
_entity_poly.type
_entity_poly.pdbx_seq_one_letter_code
_entity_poly.pdbx_strand_id
1 'polypeptide(L)' 'MRNRNTRGELEVESLLKIVLALVAVLLVLQIVGALISSVASLLGPFFFVVQLAIAVLIVLWLVDRL' A
#
# COMPACT_ATOMS: atom_id res chain seq x y z
N MET A 1 -0.16 50.58 -9.44
CA MET A 1 -1.06 49.43 -9.16
C MET A 1 -0.19 48.22 -8.85
N ARG A 2 -0.13 47.76 -7.59
CA ARG A 2 0.73 46.64 -7.14
C ARG A 2 -0.16 45.42 -6.85
N ASN A 3 -0.17 44.44 -7.75
CA ASN A 3 -0.99 43.23 -7.65
C ASN A 3 -0.32 42.20 -6.72
N ARG A 4 -0.96 41.88 -5.58
CA ARG A 4 -0.44 41.00 -4.53
C ARG A 4 -1.33 39.79 -4.22
N ASN A 5 -2.24 39.33 -5.09
CA ASN A 5 -3.25 38.35 -4.64
C ASN A 5 -3.50 37.19 -5.63
N THR A 6 -2.51 36.32 -5.86
CA THR A 6 -2.77 35.03 -6.56
C THR A 6 -1.71 33.93 -6.36
N ARG A 7 -0.60 34.21 -5.66
CA ARG A 7 0.52 33.24 -5.57
C ARG A 7 0.31 32.09 -4.58
N GLY A 8 -0.28 32.35 -3.40
CA GLY A 8 -0.43 31.31 -2.36
C GLY A 8 -1.58 30.33 -2.58
N GLU A 9 -2.62 30.73 -3.32
CA GLU A 9 -3.85 29.93 -3.45
C GLU A 9 -3.68 28.74 -4.42
N LEU A 10 -2.87 28.92 -5.46
CA LEU A 10 -2.51 27.86 -6.43
C LEU A 10 -1.58 26.79 -5.84
N GLU A 11 -0.69 27.16 -4.91
CA GLU A 11 0.24 26.23 -4.27
C GLU A 11 -0.48 25.33 -3.26
N VAL A 12 -1.41 25.87 -2.46
CA VAL A 12 -2.16 25.11 -1.45
C VAL A 12 -3.06 24.06 -2.10
N GLU A 13 -3.75 24.39 -3.20
CA GLU A 13 -4.59 23.42 -3.93
C GLU A 13 -3.73 22.27 -4.48
N SER A 14 -2.54 22.57 -4.99
CA SER A 14 -1.61 21.57 -5.52
C SER A 14 -1.07 20.66 -4.41
N LEU A 15 -0.66 21.23 -3.28
CA LEU A 15 -0.23 20.49 -2.09
C LEU A 15 -1.37 19.63 -1.53
N LEU A 16 -2.59 20.16 -1.46
CA LEU A 16 -3.76 19.43 -0.99
C LEU A 16 -4.07 18.23 -1.87
N LYS A 17 -3.97 18.35 -3.20
CA LYS A 17 -4.13 17.22 -4.13
C LYS A 17 -3.06 16.14 -3.92
N ILE A 18 -1.80 16.54 -3.70
CA ILE A 18 -0.70 15.59 -3.42
C ILE A 18 -0.94 14.88 -2.09
N VAL A 19 -1.30 15.61 -1.04
CA VAL A 19 -1.62 15.05 0.28
C VAL A 19 -2.83 14.12 0.18
N LEU A 20 -3.88 14.52 -0.53
CA LEU A 20 -5.07 13.69 -0.73
C LEU A 20 -4.73 12.41 -1.48
N ALA A 21 -3.89 12.47 -2.52
CA ALA A 21 -3.43 11.29 -3.24
C ALA A 21 -2.59 10.37 -2.34
N LEU A 22 -1.69 10.93 -1.53
CA LEU A 22 -0.91 10.18 -0.56
C LEU A 22 -1.81 9.49 0.46
N VAL A 23 -2.77 10.22 1.05
CA VAL A 23 -3.76 9.65 1.97
C VAL A 23 -4.57 8.55 1.30
N ALA A 24 -5.00 8.74 0.05
CA ALA A 24 -5.72 7.71 -0.70
C ALA A 24 -4.88 6.44 -0.88
N VAL A 25 -3.60 6.57 -1.25
CA VAL A 25 -2.67 5.44 -1.37
C VAL A 25 -2.47 4.76 -0.01
N LEU A 26 -2.30 5.53 1.07
CA LEU A 26 -2.18 5.00 2.42
C LEU A 26 -3.44 4.26 2.87
N LEU A 27 -4.63 4.76 2.54
CA LEU A 27 -5.90 4.09 2.82
C LEU A 27 -6.01 2.77 2.07
N VAL A 28 -5.61 2.72 0.80
CA VAL A 28 -5.59 1.47 0.02
C VAL A 28 -4.62 0.46 0.66
N LEU A 29 -3.41 0.89 1.01
CA LEU A 29 -2.44 0.05 1.72
C LEU A 29 -3.00 -0.46 3.06
N GLN A 30 -3.71 0.39 3.79
CA GLN A 30 -4.35 0.04 5.06
C GLN A 30 -5.44 -1.00 4.88
N ILE A 31 -6.28 -0.87 3.85
CA ILE A 31 -7.32 -1.85 3.51
C ILE A 31 -6.69 -3.19 3.13
N VAL A 32 -5.67 -3.19 2.27
CA VAL A 32 -4.94 -4.40 1.88
C VAL A 32 -4.32 -5.07 3.10
N GLY A 33 -3.67 -4.30 3.98
CA GLY A 33 -3.10 -4.81 5.22
C GLY A 33 -4.15 -5.41 6.15
N ALA A 34 -5.32 -4.78 6.28
CA ALA A 34 -6.43 -5.28 7.08
C ALA A 34 -7.00 -6.60 6.51
N LEU A 35 -7.12 -6.71 5.19
CA LEU A 35 -7.56 -7.95 4.53
C LEU A 35 -6.58 -9.09 4.77
N ILE A 36 -5.28 -8.85 4.56
CA ILE A 36 -4.22 -9.84 4.82
C ILE A 36 -4.24 -10.26 6.29
N SER A 37 -4.35 -9.28 7.21
CA SER A 37 -4.40 -9.55 8.65
C SER A 37 -5.65 -10.33 9.05
N SER A 38 -6.79 -10.09 8.40
CA SER A 38 -8.02 -10.85 8.63
C SER A 38 -7.85 -12.31 8.23
N VAL A 39 -7.27 -12.57 7.05
CA VAL A 39 -6.97 -13.93 6.58
C VAL A 39 -5.93 -14.60 7.49
N ALA A 40 -4.88 -13.88 7.87
CA ALA A 40 -3.86 -14.37 8.79
C ALA A 40 -4.45 -14.72 10.16
N SER A 41 -5.38 -13.91 10.68
CA SER A 41 -6.06 -14.18 11.95
C SER A 41 -6.93 -15.44 11.90
N LEU A 42 -7.54 -15.76 10.75
CA LEU A 42 -8.32 -16.98 10.59
C LEU A 42 -7.44 -18.24 10.57
N LEU A 43 -6.26 -18.15 9.96
CA LEU A 43 -5.28 -19.22 9.91
C LEU A 43 -4.43 -19.32 11.19
N GLY A 44 -4.41 -18.25 11.99
CA GLY A 44 -3.68 -18.15 13.24
C GLY A 44 -2.19 -18.50 13.05
N PRO A 45 -1.58 -19.29 13.95
CA PRO A 45 -0.16 -19.63 13.87
C PRO A 45 0.21 -20.45 12.62
N PHE A 46 -0.75 -21.10 11.95
CA PHE A 46 -0.51 -21.83 10.70
C PHE A 46 -0.24 -20.91 9.51
N PHE A 47 -0.59 -19.62 9.59
CA PHE A 47 -0.32 -18.64 8.53
C PHE A 47 1.16 -18.63 8.14
N PHE A 48 2.07 -18.67 9.12
CA PHE A 48 3.51 -18.70 8.89
C PHE A 48 3.95 -19.96 8.12
N VAL A 49 3.39 -21.12 8.48
CA VAL A 49 3.71 -22.39 7.83
C VAL A 49 3.21 -22.40 6.39
N VAL A 50 1.99 -21.93 6.15
CA VAL A 50 1.42 -21.83 4.80
C VAL A 50 2.22 -20.85 3.94
N GLN A 51 2.59 -19.69 4.49
CA GLN A 51 3.39 -18.70 3.78
C GLN A 51 4.77 -19.23 3.42
N LEU A 52 5.42 -19.97 4.34
CA LEU A 52 6.70 -20.62 4.09
C LEU A 52 6.57 -21.70 3.01
N ALA A 53 5.52 -22.53 3.07
CA ALA A 53 5.26 -23.54 2.06
C ALA A 53 5.06 -22.91 0.66
N ILE A 54 4.29 -21.83 0.56
CA ILE A 54 4.12 -21.07 -0.68
C ILE A 54 5.46 -20.51 -1.17
N ALA A 55 6.26 -19.90 -0.28
CA ALA A 55 7.57 -19.37 -0.65
C ALA A 55 8.51 -20.46 -1.17
N VAL A 56 8.54 -21.63 -0.52
CA VAL A 56 9.30 -22.81 -0.98
C VAL A 56 8.79 -23.28 -2.33
N LEU A 57 7.47 -23.36 -2.55
CA LEU A 57 6.89 -23.72 -3.84
C LEU A 57 7.25 -22.72 -4.93
N ILE A 58 7.25 -21.40 -4.65
CA ILE A 58 7.67 -20.37 -5.60
C ILE A 58 9.15 -20.54 -5.96
N VAL A 59 10.02 -20.78 -4.96
CA VAL A 59 11.45 -20.98 -5.19
C VAL A 59 11.70 -22.25 -5.99
N LEU A 60 11.07 -23.37 -5.61
CA LEU A 60 11.16 -24.63 -6.34
C LEU A 60 10.66 -24.49 -7.77
N TRP A 61 9.52 -23.82 -7.96
CA TRP A 61 8.98 -23.54 -9.28
C TRP A 61 9.91 -22.64 -10.09
N LEU A 62 10.54 -21.64 -9.47
CA LEU A 62 11.48 -20.77 -10.14
C LEU A 62 12.74 -21.53 -10.58
N VAL A 63 13.27 -22.42 -9.74
CA VAL A 63 14.43 -23.28 -10.06
C VAL A 63 14.10 -24.36 -11.08
N ASP A 64 12.91 -24.95 -11.01
CA ASP A 64 12.41 -25.95 -11.95
C ASP A 64 12.11 -25.34 -13.33
N ARG A 65 11.77 -24.06 -13.37
CA ARG A 65 11.41 -23.32 -14.59
C ARG A 65 12.53 -22.43 -15.14
N LEU A 66 13.69 -22.33 -14.46
CA LEU A 66 14.90 -21.69 -14.98
C LEU A 66 15.75 -22.70 -15.75
#